data_AF-A0A534S3A8-F1
#
_entry.id   AF-A0A534S3A8-F1
#
_cell.length_a   1.000
_cell.length_b   1.000
_cell.length_c   1.000
_cell.angle_alpha   90.00
_cell.angle_beta   90.00
_cell.angle_gamma   90.00
#
_symmetry.space_group_name_H-M   'P 1'
#
loop_
_entity.id
_entity.type
_entity.pdbx_description
1 polymer ?
#
loop_
_entity_poly.entity_id
_entity_poly.type
_entity_poly.pdbx_seq_one_letter_code
_entity_poly.pdbx_strand_id
1 'polypeptide(L)'
;MRAAEPVDQDHRRAGALEVREVEGAAEVDRPQAHGGILCDVPGQAKGGVSVPRPLTGGLPADDKLDGDGGAKRLVDTQTQIRCASCGSSNRADRRFCAECGTRLGRLCASCGSPAAAGEKFCGSCGASLIAPSRAEQSPAASTPPHLAEKILGSRRALEGERKQVTVLFADVKGSMELAESVDPEDWYRIMDRFFAILADGVHRFEGTVNQYTGDGIMALFGAPLAHEDHAQRACWAALHLGDELRRYSDDVKRARGLGFAVRMGLNSGEVVVGKIGDDLRMDYTAQGHVVGLAQRMEQLADPGRAYLTEHTAALVSGYFRLRDLGMFAVKGVREPVRVHELEGVGALRTRLEVTARVRGLSRFVGREAEMARLDAALGRTIAGSGEVVGVVGEPGVGKSRLCGEFVERCRTRGVAVYQGHGVAHGKLVPFLPMLELFRNYYGITEQDGERTAREKVAGRLLLLDDAFRETLPLVFDFLGISDPDRPAPRMDPEARQCRLHGIVKRVIEARSRFETAVILLEDLHWFDAGSEAFVDALVDATAGTRMLTVLNFRPEYQAAWMQRPDYRQLAV
;
A
#
# COMPACT_ATOMS: atom_id res chain seq x y z
N MET A 1 -13.70 37.60 53.18
CA MET A 1 -14.41 37.35 54.45
C MET A 1 -15.42 36.23 54.20
N ARG A 2 -15.23 35.08 54.86
CA ARG A 2 -16.16 33.96 55.22
C ARG A 2 -17.46 33.79 54.40
N ALA A 3 -17.66 32.70 53.64
CA ALA A 3 -18.02 31.32 54.05
C ALA A 3 -19.48 31.15 54.52
N ALA A 4 -20.25 30.28 53.84
CA ALA A 4 -21.27 29.38 54.40
C ALA A 4 -21.92 28.49 53.30
N GLU A 5 -21.86 27.16 53.47
CA GLU A 5 -22.79 26.17 52.87
C GLU A 5 -24.18 26.28 53.55
N PRO A 6 -25.24 25.58 53.07
CA PRO A 6 -25.54 24.22 53.60
C PRO A 6 -26.31 23.21 52.69
N VAL A 7 -26.06 21.91 52.94
CA VAL A 7 -26.99 20.78 53.27
C VAL A 7 -28.04 20.24 52.25
N ASP A 8 -27.76 19.01 51.77
CA ASP A 8 -28.50 17.72 51.80
C ASP A 8 -30.05 17.67 51.89
N GLN A 9 -30.72 16.94 50.96
CA GLN A 9 -31.55 15.74 51.26
C GLN A 9 -32.30 15.13 50.04
N ASP A 10 -32.08 13.82 49.87
CA ASP A 10 -33.05 12.72 49.70
C ASP A 10 -33.89 12.51 48.41
N HIS A 11 -33.73 11.34 47.76
CA HIS A 11 -34.85 10.43 47.38
C HIS A 11 -34.37 9.02 46.93
N ARG A 12 -34.87 7.98 47.63
CA ARG A 12 -34.83 6.55 47.26
C ARG A 12 -36.09 6.11 46.50
N ARG A 13 -35.94 5.18 45.55
CA ARG A 13 -36.72 3.92 45.33
C ARG A 13 -36.35 3.33 43.95
N ALA A 14 -35.68 2.17 43.84
CA ALA A 14 -36.10 0.77 44.08
C ALA A 14 -36.78 0.11 42.86
N GLY A 15 -36.23 -1.03 42.40
CA GLY A 15 -36.82 -1.92 41.40
C GLY A 15 -35.82 -2.90 40.77
N ALA A 16 -35.39 -3.92 41.51
CA ALA A 16 -34.65 -5.08 41.00
C ALA A 16 -35.64 -6.22 40.71
N LEU A 17 -35.49 -6.90 39.57
CA LEU A 17 -36.29 -8.08 39.20
C LEU A 17 -35.35 -9.28 39.03
N GLU A 18 -35.60 -10.32 39.82
CA GLU A 18 -34.96 -11.64 39.79
C GLU A 18 -35.31 -12.41 38.51
N VAL A 19 -34.32 -13.12 37.95
CA VAL A 19 -34.53 -14.13 36.90
C VAL A 19 -34.28 -15.50 37.54
N ARG A 20 -35.35 -16.31 37.57
CA ARG A 20 -35.35 -17.70 38.06
C ARG A 20 -34.65 -18.62 37.06
N GLU A 21 -33.72 -19.41 37.56
CA GLU A 21 -33.20 -20.62 36.91
C GLU A 21 -34.30 -21.70 36.89
N VAL A 22 -34.47 -22.34 35.74
CA VAL A 22 -35.28 -23.55 35.57
C VAL A 22 -34.37 -24.62 34.97
N GLU A 23 -33.91 -25.54 35.82
CA GLU A 23 -33.34 -26.82 35.43
C GLU A 23 -34.47 -27.73 34.94
N GLY A 24 -34.29 -28.28 33.73
CA GLY A 24 -35.19 -29.26 33.14
C GLY A 24 -34.38 -30.29 32.36
N ALA A 25 -34.19 -31.45 32.99
CA ALA A 25 -33.53 -32.61 32.41
C ALA A 25 -34.37 -33.23 31.28
N ALA A 26 -33.71 -33.61 30.20
CA ALA A 26 -34.22 -34.59 29.24
C ALA A 26 -33.06 -35.46 28.75
N GLU A 27 -33.20 -36.74 29.03
CA GLU A 27 -32.33 -37.86 28.73
C GLU A 27 -32.71 -38.47 27.35
N VAL A 28 -31.85 -39.36 26.82
CA VAL A 28 -32.05 -40.28 25.67
C VAL A 28 -31.77 -39.61 24.29
N ASP A 29 -30.92 -40.09 23.38
CA ASP A 29 -30.55 -41.46 23.01
C ASP A 29 -29.18 -41.54 22.30
N ARG A 30 -28.46 -42.65 22.48
CA ARG A 30 -27.32 -43.08 21.64
C ARG A 30 -27.82 -44.14 20.67
N PRO A 31 -27.19 -44.28 19.49
CA PRO A 31 -26.96 -45.61 18.96
C PRO A 31 -25.49 -45.88 18.63
N GLN A 32 -25.02 -47.03 19.10
CA GLN A 32 -23.83 -47.72 18.65
C GLN A 32 -24.14 -48.58 17.41
N ALA A 33 -23.18 -48.59 16.48
CA ALA A 33 -22.64 -49.70 15.66
C ALA A 33 -23.54 -50.79 15.07
N HIS A 34 -23.35 -51.06 13.77
CA HIS A 34 -23.15 -52.37 13.08
C HIS A 34 -23.23 -52.06 11.56
N GLY A 35 -22.47 -52.62 10.62
CA GLY A 35 -21.44 -53.66 10.59
C GLY A 35 -20.80 -53.64 9.18
N GLY A 36 -19.59 -54.19 9.06
CA GLY A 36 -18.87 -54.28 7.79
C GLY A 36 -19.37 -55.39 6.88
N ILE A 37 -19.10 -55.26 5.57
CA ILE A 37 -19.01 -56.38 4.62
C ILE A 37 -17.85 -56.13 3.65
N LEU A 38 -17.11 -57.23 3.45
CA LEU A 38 -15.94 -57.53 2.64
C LEU A 38 -16.19 -57.46 1.12
N CYS A 39 -15.09 -57.42 0.36
CA CYS A 39 -14.82 -57.94 -1.01
C CYS A 39 -14.14 -56.89 -1.88
N ASP A 40 -13.19 -57.17 -2.77
CA ASP A 40 -12.23 -58.26 -2.97
C ASP A 40 -11.29 -57.75 -4.09
N VAL A 41 -10.06 -58.27 -4.15
CA VAL A 41 -9.01 -57.90 -5.12
C VAL A 41 -9.27 -58.57 -6.49
N PRO A 42 -8.78 -58.03 -7.62
CA PRO A 42 -7.54 -58.55 -8.24
C PRO A 42 -6.68 -57.41 -8.88
N GLY A 43 -5.37 -57.46 -9.15
CA GLY A 43 -4.39 -58.53 -9.25
C GLY A 43 -3.53 -58.31 -10.51
N GLN A 44 -2.22 -58.06 -10.34
CA GLN A 44 -1.09 -58.27 -11.30
C GLN A 44 -0.97 -57.32 -12.54
N ALA A 45 0.19 -56.98 -13.14
CA ALA A 45 1.59 -57.41 -13.00
C ALA A 45 2.59 -56.44 -13.69
N LYS A 46 3.82 -56.41 -13.13
CA LYS A 46 5.19 -56.42 -13.73
C LYS A 46 5.66 -55.36 -14.75
N GLY A 47 6.86 -54.82 -14.45
CA GLY A 47 7.86 -54.36 -15.43
C GLY A 47 8.99 -53.55 -14.80
N GLY A 48 10.14 -54.19 -14.51
CA GLY A 48 11.36 -53.54 -14.03
C GLY A 48 12.53 -53.72 -14.99
N VAL A 49 13.49 -52.77 -15.00
CA VAL A 49 14.80 -52.79 -15.68
C VAL A 49 15.71 -51.85 -14.86
N SER A 50 16.56 -52.31 -13.95
CA SER A 50 17.93 -52.89 -14.07
C SER A 50 19.06 -51.88 -14.37
N VAL A 51 19.93 -51.72 -13.38
CA VAL A 51 21.22 -51.01 -13.31
C VAL A 51 22.34 -51.86 -13.95
N PRO A 52 23.45 -51.26 -14.40
CA PRO A 52 24.73 -51.99 -14.39
C PRO A 52 25.94 -51.21 -13.81
N ARG A 53 26.69 -51.94 -12.97
CA ARG A 53 28.16 -52.00 -12.79
C ARG A 53 28.52 -53.50 -12.92
N PRO A 54 29.77 -54.02 -12.92
CA PRO A 54 31.12 -53.46 -12.65
C PRO A 54 32.20 -53.92 -13.70
N LEU A 55 33.52 -53.64 -13.61
CA LEU A 55 34.60 -54.46 -12.98
C LEU A 55 35.99 -53.92 -13.44
N THR A 56 36.92 -53.49 -12.55
CA THR A 56 38.12 -54.15 -11.94
C THR A 56 39.42 -54.31 -12.78
N GLY A 57 40.55 -53.95 -12.16
CA GLY A 57 41.95 -54.38 -12.44
C GLY A 57 42.87 -53.20 -12.82
N GLY A 58 44.08 -52.96 -12.30
CA GLY A 58 44.99 -53.57 -11.33
C GLY A 58 46.31 -52.75 -11.33
N LEU A 59 47.02 -52.67 -10.21
CA LEU A 59 48.37 -52.07 -10.05
C LEU A 59 49.48 -53.06 -10.48
N PRO A 60 50.72 -52.62 -10.83
CA PRO A 60 51.84 -52.38 -9.87
C PRO A 60 52.71 -51.13 -10.21
N ALA A 61 53.21 -50.33 -9.26
CA ALA A 61 54.43 -50.41 -8.40
C ALA A 61 55.78 -50.04 -9.07
N ASP A 62 56.41 -49.02 -8.48
CA ASP A 62 57.83 -48.61 -8.35
C ASP A 62 58.75 -48.44 -9.58
N ASP A 63 59.31 -47.23 -9.78
CA ASP A 63 60.76 -47.00 -9.58
C ASP A 63 61.17 -45.50 -9.53
N LYS A 64 62.35 -45.29 -8.97
CA LYS A 64 63.00 -44.07 -8.45
C LYS A 64 63.69 -43.13 -9.47
N LEU A 65 63.90 -41.89 -8.97
CA LEU A 65 65.08 -41.00 -9.11
C LEU A 65 65.18 -39.94 -10.24
N ASP A 66 65.59 -38.76 -9.76
CA ASP A 66 66.40 -37.69 -10.34
C ASP A 66 65.79 -36.59 -11.23
N GLY A 67 65.96 -35.35 -10.77
CA GLY A 67 66.65 -34.35 -11.58
C GLY A 67 65.86 -33.12 -12.03
N ASP A 68 66.19 -32.00 -11.38
CA ASP A 68 66.47 -30.69 -11.98
C ASP A 68 65.35 -29.63 -12.07
N GLY A 69 65.75 -28.42 -11.73
CA GLY A 69 64.92 -27.24 -11.56
C GLY A 69 64.56 -26.53 -12.86
N GLY A 70 63.53 -25.69 -12.79
CA GLY A 70 63.19 -24.80 -13.90
C GLY A 70 61.84 -24.12 -13.71
N ALA A 71 61.86 -22.89 -13.20
CA ALA A 71 60.69 -22.02 -13.15
C ALA A 71 60.06 -21.87 -14.55
N LYS A 72 58.87 -22.44 -14.75
CA LYS A 72 58.05 -22.21 -15.94
C LYS A 72 57.48 -20.78 -15.91
N ARG A 73 58.10 -19.90 -16.69
CA ARG A 73 57.49 -18.65 -17.17
C ARG A 73 56.22 -19.00 -17.95
N LEU A 74 55.07 -18.55 -17.46
CA LEU A 74 53.85 -18.43 -18.27
C LEU A 74 54.09 -17.29 -19.28
N VAL A 75 54.18 -17.64 -20.55
CA VAL A 75 54.24 -16.68 -21.67
C VAL A 75 52.83 -16.13 -21.88
N ASP A 76 52.60 -14.92 -21.41
CA ASP A 76 51.38 -14.17 -21.59
C ASP A 76 51.30 -13.70 -23.05
N THR A 77 50.47 -14.37 -23.86
CA THR A 77 50.33 -14.07 -25.30
C THR A 77 49.38 -12.88 -25.46
N GLN A 78 49.85 -11.66 -25.14
CA GLN A 78 49.04 -10.46 -25.27
C GLN A 78 48.92 -10.04 -26.75
N THR A 79 47.71 -10.10 -27.29
CA THR A 79 47.36 -9.59 -28.62
C THR A 79 47.78 -8.12 -28.74
N GLN A 80 48.60 -7.80 -29.75
CA GLN A 80 49.11 -6.45 -30.00
C GLN A 80 48.35 -5.76 -31.15
N ILE A 81 48.05 -4.47 -31.00
CA ILE A 81 47.46 -3.63 -32.05
C ILE A 81 48.48 -2.57 -32.49
N ARG A 82 48.64 -2.38 -33.81
CA ARG A 82 49.54 -1.36 -34.36
C ARG A 82 48.80 -0.04 -34.55
N CYS A 83 49.43 1.06 -34.15
CA CYS A 83 48.91 2.39 -34.37
C CYS A 83 48.91 2.72 -35.87
N ALA A 84 47.74 3.09 -36.42
CA ALA A 84 47.63 3.49 -37.81
C ALA A 84 48.35 4.82 -38.15
N SER A 85 48.68 5.64 -37.14
CA SER A 85 49.32 6.94 -37.35
C SER A 85 50.85 6.92 -37.24
N CYS A 86 51.43 6.17 -36.30
CA CYS A 86 52.90 6.12 -36.11
C CYS A 86 53.49 4.70 -36.24
N GLY A 87 52.67 3.68 -36.47
CA GLY A 87 53.11 2.30 -36.63
C GLY A 87 53.53 1.57 -35.34
N SER A 88 53.54 2.26 -34.18
CA SER A 88 53.97 1.66 -32.91
C SER A 88 53.05 0.54 -32.44
N SER A 89 53.64 -0.50 -31.84
CA SER A 89 52.89 -1.62 -31.28
C SER A 89 52.35 -1.27 -29.90
N ASN A 90 51.07 -1.50 -29.68
CA ASN A 90 50.36 -1.19 -28.45
C ASN A 90 49.64 -2.45 -27.93
N ARG A 91 49.45 -2.54 -26.61
CA ARG A 91 48.63 -3.59 -26.00
C ARG A 91 47.16 -3.42 -26.42
N ALA A 92 46.44 -4.51 -26.68
CA ALA A 92 45.05 -4.47 -27.18
C ALA A 92 44.05 -3.77 -26.25
N ASP A 93 44.35 -3.62 -24.97
CA ASP A 93 43.53 -2.93 -23.97
C ASP A 93 43.70 -1.39 -23.99
N ARG A 94 44.69 -0.85 -24.73
CA ARG A 94 44.94 0.60 -24.79
C ARG A 94 43.98 1.34 -25.72
N ARG A 95 43.42 2.44 -25.21
CA ARG A 95 42.52 3.34 -25.96
C ARG A 95 43.26 4.39 -26.79
N PHE A 96 44.50 4.68 -26.45
CA PHE A 96 45.36 5.65 -27.12
C PHE A 96 46.76 5.07 -27.32
N CYS A 97 47.43 5.47 -28.39
CA CYS A 97 48.79 5.11 -28.70
C CYS A 97 49.75 5.65 -27.63
N ALA A 98 50.65 4.78 -27.16
CA ALA A 98 51.70 5.10 -26.19
C ALA A 98 52.60 6.26 -26.62
N GLU A 99 52.89 6.32 -27.91
CA GLU A 99 53.94 7.17 -28.48
C GLU A 99 53.40 8.49 -29.03
N CYS A 100 52.29 8.44 -29.78
CA CYS A 100 51.77 9.62 -30.49
C CYS A 100 50.41 10.11 -29.99
N GLY A 101 49.81 9.45 -28.99
CA GLY A 101 48.51 9.85 -28.42
C GLY A 101 47.29 9.60 -29.33
N THR A 102 47.47 9.11 -30.57
CA THR A 102 46.35 8.81 -31.48
C THR A 102 45.45 7.71 -30.92
N ARG A 103 44.13 7.91 -31.00
CA ARG A 103 43.14 6.92 -30.54
C ARG A 103 43.24 5.64 -31.38
N LEU A 104 43.37 4.50 -30.71
CA LEU A 104 43.47 3.20 -31.37
C LEU A 104 42.06 2.64 -31.60
N GLY A 105 41.79 2.13 -32.82
CA GLY A 105 40.51 1.50 -33.17
C GLY A 105 40.27 0.24 -32.34
N ARG A 106 39.01 -0.03 -31.99
CA ARG A 106 38.62 -1.24 -31.24
C ARG A 106 38.31 -2.37 -32.20
N LEU A 107 38.51 -3.61 -31.79
CA LEU A 107 37.92 -4.75 -32.49
C LEU A 107 36.50 -4.97 -31.95
N CYS A 108 35.56 -5.32 -32.83
CA CYS A 108 34.21 -5.69 -32.42
C CYS A 108 34.26 -6.95 -31.55
N ALA A 109 33.70 -6.91 -30.35
CA ALA A 109 33.66 -8.07 -29.46
C ALA A 109 32.77 -9.22 -30.00
N SER A 110 31.85 -8.91 -30.93
CA SER A 110 30.93 -9.90 -31.49
C SER A 110 31.46 -10.59 -32.75
N CYS A 111 32.20 -9.90 -33.63
CA CYS A 111 32.63 -10.45 -34.92
C CYS A 111 34.13 -10.27 -35.22
N GLY A 112 34.88 -9.58 -34.36
CA GLY A 112 36.32 -9.38 -34.52
C GLY A 112 36.73 -8.34 -35.57
N SER A 113 35.79 -7.71 -36.28
CA SER A 113 36.13 -6.70 -37.29
C SER A 113 36.67 -5.42 -36.66
N PRO A 114 37.67 -4.75 -37.27
CA PRO A 114 38.18 -3.47 -36.80
C PRO A 114 37.10 -2.38 -36.94
N ALA A 115 36.88 -1.65 -35.86
CA ALA A 115 36.01 -0.50 -35.81
C ALA A 115 36.85 0.78 -35.73
N ALA A 116 36.47 1.76 -36.55
CA ALA A 116 37.12 3.05 -36.55
C ALA A 116 36.85 3.81 -35.25
N ALA A 117 37.77 4.69 -34.87
CA ALA A 117 37.62 5.50 -33.66
C ALA A 117 36.41 6.44 -33.78
N GLY A 118 35.36 6.17 -33.01
CA GLY A 118 34.13 6.99 -32.97
C GLY A 118 32.86 6.25 -33.40
N GLU A 119 32.98 5.04 -33.96
CA GLU A 119 31.82 4.23 -34.34
C GLU A 119 31.08 3.70 -33.11
N LYS A 120 29.76 3.94 -33.05
CA LYS A 120 28.87 3.46 -31.98
C LYS A 120 28.39 2.02 -32.23
N PHE A 121 28.34 1.61 -33.50
CA PHE A 121 27.92 0.28 -33.95
C PHE A 121 28.90 -0.26 -34.98
N CYS A 122 29.06 -1.58 -35.03
CA CYS A 122 29.93 -2.24 -35.98
C CYS A 122 29.36 -2.15 -37.40
N GLY A 123 30.11 -1.56 -38.33
CA GLY A 123 29.71 -1.45 -39.74
C GLY A 123 29.56 -2.79 -40.47
N SER A 124 30.08 -3.90 -39.93
CA SER A 124 30.00 -5.22 -40.56
C SER A 124 28.89 -6.12 -40.01
N CYS A 125 28.59 -6.07 -38.71
CA CYS A 125 27.58 -6.96 -38.09
C CYS A 125 26.46 -6.21 -37.34
N GLY A 126 26.53 -4.89 -37.23
CA GLY A 126 25.54 -4.06 -36.53
C GLY A 126 25.63 -4.09 -35.00
N ALA A 127 26.51 -4.89 -34.39
CA ALA A 127 26.64 -4.97 -32.93
C ALA A 127 27.12 -3.66 -32.30
N SER A 128 26.56 -3.29 -31.15
CA SER A 128 27.00 -2.11 -30.38
C SER A 128 28.46 -2.26 -29.94
N LEU A 129 29.27 -1.24 -30.20
CA LEU A 129 30.69 -1.20 -29.83
C LEU A 129 30.95 -0.42 -28.54
N ILE A 130 29.86 0.12 -27.97
CA ILE A 130 29.84 0.74 -26.66
C ILE A 130 29.70 -0.40 -25.67
N ALA A 131 30.75 -0.63 -24.86
CA ALA A 131 30.63 -1.57 -23.75
C ALA A 131 29.47 -1.10 -22.85
N PRO A 132 28.54 -1.99 -22.44
CA PRO A 132 27.62 -1.64 -21.38
C PRO A 132 28.49 -1.27 -20.19
N SER A 133 28.43 0.01 -19.80
CA SER A 133 29.05 0.40 -18.54
C SER A 133 28.37 -0.43 -17.47
N ARG A 134 29.12 -0.88 -16.48
CA ARG A 134 28.60 -1.59 -15.29
C ARG A 134 27.66 -0.72 -14.42
N ALA A 135 27.06 0.32 -15.01
CA ALA A 135 26.09 1.26 -14.46
C ALA A 135 24.65 0.98 -14.93
N GLU A 136 24.35 -0.21 -15.45
CA GLU A 136 22.97 -0.68 -15.69
C GLU A 136 22.32 -1.29 -14.44
N GLN A 137 22.56 -0.70 -13.27
CA GLN A 137 21.61 -0.74 -12.15
C GLN A 137 21.03 0.65 -12.00
N SER A 138 20.29 1.08 -13.03
CA SER A 138 19.57 2.34 -13.05
C SER A 138 18.30 2.22 -12.20
N PRO A 139 18.04 3.10 -11.21
CA PRO A 139 16.79 3.12 -10.44
C PRO A 139 15.53 3.37 -11.29
N ALA A 140 15.71 3.86 -12.52
CA ALA A 140 14.63 4.00 -13.51
C ALA A 140 14.04 2.65 -13.95
N ALA A 141 14.73 1.52 -13.75
CA ALA A 141 14.22 0.19 -14.07
C ALA A 141 13.17 -0.33 -13.06
N SER A 142 13.07 0.30 -11.89
CA SER A 142 12.13 -0.10 -10.82
C SER A 142 10.89 0.77 -10.71
N THR A 143 10.80 1.87 -11.47
CA THR A 143 9.62 2.74 -11.48
C THR A 143 8.55 2.17 -12.41
N PRO A 144 7.33 1.87 -11.93
CA PRO A 144 6.26 1.36 -12.78
C PRO A 144 5.97 2.27 -13.99
N PRO A 145 5.60 1.73 -15.17
CA PRO A 145 5.38 2.52 -16.38
C PRO A 145 4.41 3.69 -16.21
N HIS A 146 3.35 3.50 -15.43
CA HIS A 146 2.34 4.53 -15.15
C HIS A 146 2.90 5.71 -14.34
N LEU A 147 3.85 5.46 -13.43
CA LEU A 147 4.52 6.51 -12.67
C LEU A 147 5.57 7.19 -13.56
N ALA A 148 6.32 6.42 -14.34
CA ALA A 148 7.27 6.96 -15.31
C ALA A 148 6.59 7.92 -16.31
N GLU A 149 5.41 7.58 -16.83
CA GLU A 149 4.65 8.42 -17.75
C GLU A 149 4.17 9.73 -17.10
N LYS A 150 3.61 9.68 -15.87
CA LYS A 150 3.27 10.88 -15.08
C LYS A 150 4.49 11.77 -14.83
N ILE A 151 5.64 11.17 -14.51
CA ILE A 151 6.91 11.86 -14.29
C ILE A 151 7.40 12.52 -15.59
N LEU A 152 7.32 11.83 -16.72
CA LEU A 152 7.66 12.35 -18.05
C LEU A 152 6.74 13.52 -18.46
N GLY A 153 5.46 13.50 -18.09
CA GLY A 153 4.52 14.61 -18.28
C GLY A 153 4.90 15.85 -17.48
N SER A 154 5.37 15.67 -16.23
CA SER A 154 5.84 16.76 -15.36
C SER A 154 7.26 17.27 -15.70
N ARG A 155 7.97 16.61 -16.62
CA ARG A 155 9.41 16.78 -16.86
C ARG A 155 9.81 18.09 -17.53
N ARG A 156 8.85 18.83 -18.11
CA ARG A 156 9.11 20.07 -18.87
C ARG A 156 9.31 21.32 -17.99
N ALA A 157 9.21 21.22 -16.66
CA ALA A 157 9.29 22.38 -15.75
C ALA A 157 10.35 22.30 -14.63
N LEU A 158 11.29 21.33 -14.68
CA LEU A 158 12.19 21.05 -13.56
C LEU A 158 13.54 21.81 -13.65
N GLU A 159 13.50 23.09 -13.31
CA GLU A 159 14.67 23.85 -12.82
C GLU A 159 14.37 24.36 -11.40
N GLY A 160 14.97 23.76 -10.38
CA GLY A 160 15.04 24.31 -9.01
C GLY A 160 13.70 24.55 -8.29
N GLU A 161 12.73 23.66 -8.43
CA GLU A 161 11.42 23.81 -7.79
C GLU A 161 11.46 23.43 -6.30
N ARG A 162 10.91 24.28 -5.42
CA ARG A 162 10.67 23.92 -4.01
C ARG A 162 9.41 23.07 -3.91
N LYS A 163 9.55 21.86 -3.38
CA LYS A 163 8.42 20.95 -3.15
C LYS A 163 8.34 20.57 -1.69
N GLN A 164 7.11 20.48 -1.18
CA GLN A 164 6.85 19.82 0.10
C GLN A 164 6.89 18.32 -0.11
N VAL A 165 7.72 17.63 0.66
CA VAL A 165 7.87 16.18 0.57
C VAL A 165 7.83 15.54 1.95
N THR A 166 7.59 14.24 1.98
CA THR A 166 7.91 13.39 3.12
C THR A 166 8.97 12.40 2.72
N VAL A 167 10.05 12.36 3.50
CA VAL A 167 11.14 11.40 3.36
C VAL A 167 10.85 10.23 4.29
N LEU A 168 10.97 9.01 3.77
CA LEU A 168 10.90 7.77 4.54
C LEU A 168 12.25 7.05 4.42
N PHE A 169 12.84 6.72 5.56
CA PHE A 169 13.94 5.77 5.67
C PHE A 169 13.40 4.46 6.22
N ALA A 170 13.88 3.35 5.67
CA ALA A 170 13.64 2.02 6.19
C ALA A 170 14.95 1.23 6.14
N ASP A 171 15.38 0.68 7.28
CA ASP A 171 16.68 0.03 7.43
C ASP A 171 16.62 -1.20 8.35
N VAL A 172 17.46 -2.20 8.07
CA VAL A 172 17.56 -3.42 8.86
C VAL A 172 18.42 -3.17 10.10
N LYS A 173 17.84 -3.39 11.28
CA LYS A 173 18.59 -3.28 12.54
C LYS A 173 19.68 -4.35 12.60
N GLY A 174 20.92 -3.92 12.83
CA GLY A 174 22.06 -4.84 13.02
C GLY A 174 22.45 -5.58 11.74
N SER A 175 22.21 -4.98 10.57
CA SER A 175 22.48 -5.56 9.25
C SER A 175 23.88 -6.18 9.12
N MET A 176 24.92 -5.52 9.64
CA MET A 176 26.30 -6.02 9.61
C MET A 176 26.49 -7.30 10.44
N GLU A 177 25.99 -7.32 11.67
CA GLU A 177 26.07 -8.50 12.56
C GLU A 177 25.29 -9.68 11.97
N LEU A 178 24.13 -9.40 11.36
CA LEU A 178 23.34 -10.40 10.65
C LEU A 178 24.11 -10.94 9.43
N ALA A 179 24.70 -10.07 8.62
CA ALA A 179 25.46 -10.47 7.44
C ALA A 179 26.69 -11.34 7.77
N GLU A 180 27.33 -11.12 8.92
CA GLU A 180 28.44 -11.97 9.39
C GLU A 180 27.98 -13.35 9.88
N SER A 181 26.74 -13.45 10.38
CA SER A 181 26.17 -14.69 10.93
C SER A 181 25.56 -15.63 9.88
N VAL A 182 25.52 -15.22 8.62
CA VAL A 182 24.82 -15.91 7.53
C VAL A 182 25.75 -16.09 6.34
N ASP A 183 25.55 -17.17 5.58
CA ASP A 183 26.24 -17.34 4.31
C ASP A 183 25.94 -16.16 3.35
N PRO A 184 26.94 -15.60 2.64
CA PRO A 184 26.74 -14.45 1.76
C PRO A 184 25.67 -14.64 0.67
N GLU A 185 25.50 -15.87 0.14
CA GLU A 185 24.46 -16.14 -0.86
C GLU A 185 23.06 -16.08 -0.25
N ASP A 186 22.91 -16.61 0.97
CA ASP A 186 21.64 -16.56 1.69
C ASP A 186 21.33 -15.13 2.16
N TRP A 187 22.33 -14.37 2.61
CA TRP A 187 22.15 -12.95 2.93
C TRP A 187 21.71 -12.14 1.70
N TYR A 188 22.33 -12.38 0.54
CA TYR A 188 21.93 -11.74 -0.71
C TYR A 188 20.46 -12.02 -1.06
N ARG A 189 20.00 -13.27 -0.94
CA ARG A 189 18.59 -13.63 -1.18
C ARG A 189 17.64 -12.96 -0.19
N ILE A 190 18.04 -12.88 1.09
CA ILE A 190 17.24 -12.21 2.12
C ILE A 190 17.06 -10.73 1.78
N MET A 191 18.16 -10.07 1.41
CA MET A 191 18.17 -8.64 1.07
C MET A 191 17.45 -8.34 -0.24
N ASP A 192 17.59 -9.19 -1.27
CA ASP A 192 16.88 -9.04 -2.54
C ASP A 192 15.36 -9.05 -2.34
N ARG A 193 14.85 -10.03 -1.57
CA ARG A 193 13.42 -10.09 -1.24
C ARG A 193 12.98 -8.92 -0.37
N PHE A 194 13.81 -8.50 0.58
CA PHE A 194 13.55 -7.33 1.42
C PHE A 194 13.41 -6.05 0.58
N PHE A 195 14.33 -5.80 -0.35
CA PHE A 195 14.26 -4.64 -1.25
C PHE A 195 13.05 -4.68 -2.18
N ALA A 196 12.65 -5.87 -2.64
CA ALA A 196 11.43 -6.02 -3.42
C ALA A 196 10.17 -5.62 -2.61
N ILE A 197 10.06 -6.04 -1.35
CA ILE A 197 8.95 -5.66 -0.45
C ILE A 197 8.94 -4.14 -0.24
N LEU A 198 10.10 -3.55 0.04
CA LEU A 198 10.25 -2.11 0.24
C LEU A 198 9.84 -1.31 -1.00
N ALA A 199 10.35 -1.69 -2.18
CA ALA A 199 10.05 -1.01 -3.43
C ALA A 199 8.57 -1.12 -3.78
N ASP A 200 7.97 -2.31 -3.66
CA ASP A 200 6.54 -2.50 -3.92
C ASP A 200 5.69 -1.66 -2.98
N GLY A 201 5.96 -1.70 -1.67
CA GLY A 201 5.21 -0.91 -0.70
C GLY A 201 5.36 0.60 -0.89
N VAL A 202 6.53 1.12 -1.28
CA VAL A 202 6.72 2.54 -1.58
C VAL A 202 5.95 2.95 -2.84
N HIS A 203 6.13 2.21 -3.94
CA HIS A 203 5.45 2.50 -5.21
C HIS A 203 3.94 2.36 -5.10
N ARG A 204 3.46 1.42 -4.27
CA ARG A 204 2.05 1.21 -3.96
C ARG A 204 1.36 2.45 -3.40
N PHE A 205 2.08 3.39 -2.80
CA PHE A 205 1.49 4.65 -2.32
C PHE A 205 1.96 5.86 -3.13
N GLU A 206 2.39 5.64 -4.38
CA GLU A 206 2.96 6.62 -5.30
C GLU A 206 4.20 7.34 -4.75
N GLY A 207 4.92 6.68 -3.82
CA GLY A 207 6.26 7.11 -3.42
C GLY A 207 7.29 6.73 -4.48
N THR A 208 8.44 7.40 -4.45
CA THR A 208 9.58 7.09 -5.32
C THR A 208 10.78 6.68 -4.47
N VAL A 209 11.35 5.50 -4.74
CA VAL A 209 12.63 5.11 -4.13
C VAL A 209 13.74 5.95 -4.74
N ASN A 210 14.36 6.80 -3.93
CA ASN A 210 15.42 7.69 -4.39
C ASN A 210 16.79 7.00 -4.35
N GLN A 211 17.08 6.27 -3.27
CA GLN A 211 18.38 5.63 -3.07
C GLN A 211 18.27 4.36 -2.22
N TYR A 212 19.11 3.37 -2.53
CA TYR A 212 19.38 2.21 -1.69
C TYR A 212 20.62 2.50 -0.82
N THR A 213 20.51 2.33 0.49
CA THR A 213 21.58 2.62 1.47
C THR A 213 22.47 1.42 1.77
N GLY A 214 22.24 0.27 1.11
CA GLY A 214 22.97 -0.99 1.30
C GLY A 214 22.18 -2.00 2.14
N ASP A 215 21.64 -1.54 3.26
CA ASP A 215 20.80 -2.29 4.20
C ASP A 215 19.36 -1.76 4.29
N GLY A 216 19.04 -0.75 3.47
CA GLY A 216 17.77 -0.05 3.52
C GLY A 216 17.51 0.80 2.29
N ILE A 217 16.44 1.60 2.37
CA ILE A 217 16.07 2.55 1.33
C ILE A 217 15.81 3.94 1.89
N MET A 218 15.96 4.93 1.01
CA MET A 218 15.40 6.26 1.15
C MET A 218 14.33 6.45 0.08
N ALA A 219 13.09 6.69 0.52
CA ALA A 219 11.95 6.97 -0.34
C ALA A 219 11.43 8.40 -0.14
N LEU A 220 10.85 8.95 -1.20
CA LEU A 220 10.27 10.29 -1.22
C LEU A 220 8.81 10.22 -1.64
N PHE A 221 7.97 10.96 -0.93
CA PHE A 221 6.56 11.18 -1.26
C PHE A 221 6.35 12.66 -1.51
N GLY A 222 5.61 13.02 -2.56
CA GLY A 222 5.45 14.43 -2.99
C GLY A 222 6.55 14.92 -3.95
N ALA A 223 7.48 14.05 -4.33
CA ALA A 223 8.42 14.29 -5.43
C ALA A 223 8.75 12.97 -6.16
N PRO A 224 8.96 13.01 -7.49
CA PRO A 224 8.89 14.19 -8.38
C PRO A 224 7.46 14.71 -8.64
N LEU A 225 6.44 13.88 -8.39
CA LEU A 225 5.04 14.25 -8.47
C LEU A 225 4.60 14.92 -7.16
N ALA A 226 4.09 16.15 -7.25
CA ALA A 226 3.59 16.86 -6.09
C ALA A 226 2.26 16.27 -5.63
N HIS A 227 2.16 15.94 -4.35
CA HIS A 227 0.96 15.40 -3.71
C HIS A 227 0.64 16.22 -2.47
N GLU A 228 -0.60 16.73 -2.34
CA GLU A 228 -1.04 17.43 -1.13
C GLU A 228 -1.06 16.52 0.11
N ASP A 229 -1.26 15.22 -0.11
CA ASP A 229 -1.34 14.18 0.93
C ASP A 229 -0.02 13.39 1.09
N HIS A 230 1.12 13.98 0.70
CA HIS A 230 2.44 13.32 0.73
C HIS A 230 2.78 12.67 2.09
N ALA A 231 2.46 13.34 3.20
CA ALA A 231 2.69 12.80 4.54
C ALA A 231 1.77 11.62 4.89
N GLN A 232 0.51 11.66 4.45
CA GLN A 232 -0.42 10.55 4.65
C GLN A 232 0.03 9.31 3.86
N ARG A 233 0.41 9.50 2.60
CA ARG A 233 0.93 8.42 1.74
C ARG A 233 2.16 7.74 2.35
N ALA A 234 3.09 8.53 2.87
CA ALA A 234 4.27 7.99 3.54
C ALA A 234 3.91 7.18 4.79
N CYS A 235 2.94 7.63 5.59
CA CYS A 235 2.48 6.90 6.78
C CYS A 235 1.75 5.60 6.39
N TRP A 236 0.92 5.63 5.34
CA TRP A 236 0.30 4.42 4.81
C TRP A 236 1.32 3.41 4.30
N ALA A 237 2.33 3.87 3.57
CA ALA A 237 3.44 3.03 3.15
C ALA A 237 4.18 2.44 4.35
N ALA A 238 4.48 3.23 5.37
CA ALA A 238 5.16 2.75 6.57
C ALA A 238 4.35 1.67 7.32
N LEU A 239 3.03 1.84 7.48
CA LEU A 239 2.18 0.82 8.11
C LEU A 239 2.12 -0.46 7.26
N HIS A 240 1.91 -0.32 5.95
CA HIS A 240 1.87 -1.46 5.03
C HIS A 240 3.19 -2.24 5.02
N LEU A 241 4.31 -1.53 4.90
CA LEU A 241 5.64 -2.12 4.99
C LEU A 241 5.87 -2.77 6.35
N GLY A 242 5.44 -2.14 7.44
CA GLY A 242 5.49 -2.74 8.77
C GLY A 242 4.79 -4.09 8.83
N ASP A 243 3.59 -4.22 8.23
CA ASP A 243 2.85 -5.48 8.20
C ASP A 243 3.54 -6.55 7.34
N GLU A 244 3.93 -6.21 6.11
CA GLU A 244 4.61 -7.14 5.19
C GLU A 244 5.96 -7.59 5.72
N LEU A 245 6.75 -6.66 6.27
CA LEU A 245 8.07 -6.95 6.83
C LEU A 245 7.97 -7.79 8.10
N ARG A 246 6.94 -7.62 8.94
CA ARG A 246 6.73 -8.51 10.09
C ARG A 246 6.48 -9.95 9.64
N ARG A 247 5.61 -10.16 8.63
CA ARG A 247 5.38 -11.51 8.07
C ARG A 247 6.66 -12.10 7.49
N TYR A 248 7.41 -11.29 6.75
CA TYR A 248 8.69 -11.71 6.18
C TYR A 248 9.74 -12.04 7.25
N SER A 249 9.83 -11.25 8.32
CA SER A 249 10.67 -11.53 9.48
C SER A 249 10.33 -12.87 10.13
N ASP A 250 9.05 -13.17 10.30
CA ASP A 250 8.60 -14.45 10.86
C ASP A 250 8.95 -15.63 9.94
N ASP A 251 8.88 -15.45 8.62
CA ASP A 251 9.29 -16.46 7.64
C ASP A 251 10.80 -16.71 7.69
N VAL A 252 11.61 -15.66 7.70
CA VAL A 252 13.07 -15.74 7.81
C VAL A 252 13.47 -16.41 9.13
N LYS A 253 12.80 -16.06 10.24
CA LYS A 253 13.04 -16.68 11.54
C LYS A 253 12.70 -18.17 11.53
N ARG A 254 11.58 -18.57 10.92
CA ARG A 254 11.19 -19.99 10.83
C ARG A 254 12.12 -20.79 9.92
N ALA A 255 12.52 -20.22 8.79
CA ALA A 255 13.30 -20.92 7.77
C ALA A 255 14.81 -20.95 8.05
N ARG A 256 15.33 -19.97 8.81
CA ARG A 256 16.77 -19.76 9.01
C ARG A 256 17.18 -19.43 10.45
N GLY A 257 16.24 -19.29 11.38
CA GLY A 257 16.54 -18.95 12.78
C GLY A 257 16.99 -17.50 13.02
N LEU A 258 16.92 -16.63 12.01
CA LEU A 258 17.40 -15.25 12.07
C LEU A 258 16.34 -14.28 12.57
N GLY A 259 16.71 -13.46 13.55
CA GLY A 259 15.92 -12.31 13.99
C GLY A 259 16.09 -11.14 13.03
N PHE A 260 15.20 -11.02 12.05
CA PHE A 260 15.19 -9.91 11.10
C PHE A 260 14.23 -8.82 11.59
N ALA A 261 14.70 -7.58 11.77
CA ALA A 261 13.83 -6.48 12.19
C ALA A 261 14.20 -5.17 11.48
N VAL A 262 13.18 -4.42 11.09
CA VAL A 262 13.32 -3.21 10.29
C VAL A 262 12.84 -2.01 11.11
N ARG A 263 13.57 -0.91 11.02
CA ARG A 263 13.21 0.37 11.61
C ARG A 263 12.79 1.33 10.51
N MET A 264 11.87 2.22 10.83
CA MET A 264 11.43 3.24 9.89
C MET A 264 11.41 4.63 10.52
N GLY A 265 11.74 5.63 9.72
CA GLY A 265 11.79 7.02 10.15
C GLY A 265 11.25 7.94 9.07
N LEU A 266 10.36 8.86 9.46
CA LEU A 266 9.75 9.80 8.55
C LEU A 266 9.94 11.24 9.01
N ASN A 267 10.17 12.12 8.05
CA ASN A 267 10.14 13.56 8.26
C ASN A 267 9.64 14.29 7.02
N SER A 268 8.90 15.37 7.22
CA SER A 268 8.33 16.21 6.18
C SER A 268 9.05 17.56 6.14
N GLY A 269 9.11 18.16 4.96
CA GLY A 269 9.63 19.52 4.81
C GLY A 269 9.87 19.90 3.36
N GLU A 270 10.30 21.14 3.16
CA GLU A 270 10.65 21.66 1.84
C GLU A 270 11.98 21.10 1.34
N VAL A 271 11.97 20.61 0.11
CA VAL A 271 13.17 20.19 -0.61
C VAL A 271 13.24 20.91 -1.95
N VAL A 272 14.45 21.24 -2.39
CA VAL A 272 14.68 21.78 -3.73
C VAL A 272 14.98 20.61 -4.67
N VAL A 273 14.17 20.50 -5.71
CA VAL A 273 14.30 19.47 -6.74
C VAL A 273 15.01 20.08 -7.95
N GLY A 274 16.21 19.58 -8.26
CA GLY A 274 17.00 20.00 -9.42
C GLY A 274 17.62 18.81 -10.14
N LYS A 275 17.92 18.98 -11.43
CA LYS A 275 18.82 18.07 -12.15
C LYS A 275 20.25 18.47 -11.84
N ILE A 276 21.08 17.52 -11.41
CA ILE A 276 22.53 17.70 -11.34
C ILE A 276 23.15 16.68 -12.30
N GLY A 277 23.68 17.16 -13.42
CA GLY A 277 24.33 16.34 -14.45
C GLY A 277 23.42 15.87 -15.60
N ASP A 278 24.04 15.26 -16.62
CA ASP A 278 23.40 14.69 -17.82
C ASP A 278 22.74 13.31 -17.57
N ASP A 279 22.93 12.75 -16.37
CA ASP A 279 22.31 11.50 -15.97
C ASP A 279 20.91 11.76 -15.37
N LEU A 280 20.02 10.79 -15.57
CA LEU A 280 18.66 10.71 -15.01
C LEU A 280 18.58 10.74 -13.47
N ARG A 281 19.69 11.04 -12.78
CA ARG A 281 19.75 11.28 -11.35
C ARG A 281 19.12 12.62 -11.03
N MET A 282 17.92 12.56 -10.46
CA MET A 282 17.34 13.69 -9.73
C MET A 282 18.13 13.81 -8.43
N ASP A 283 19.30 14.43 -8.48
CA ASP A 283 20.06 14.73 -7.28
C ASP A 283 19.35 15.89 -6.56
N TYR A 284 18.48 15.51 -5.62
CA TYR A 284 17.83 16.45 -4.73
C TYR A 284 18.90 17.23 -3.98
N THR A 285 18.98 18.53 -4.24
CA THR A 285 19.92 19.44 -3.56
C THR A 285 19.53 19.67 -2.09
N ALA A 286 18.49 19.00 -1.60
CA ALA A 286 18.09 18.92 -0.20
C ALA A 286 18.98 18.01 0.65
N GLN A 287 20.29 18.04 0.39
CA GLN A 287 21.27 17.45 1.27
C GLN A 287 21.38 18.34 2.51
N GLY A 288 20.80 17.92 3.64
CA GLY A 288 21.00 18.63 4.90
C GLY A 288 20.05 18.20 6.01
N HIS A 289 18.96 18.95 6.18
CA HIS A 289 18.20 18.88 7.44
C HIS A 289 16.98 17.96 7.39
N VAL A 290 16.13 18.05 6.35
CA VAL A 290 14.88 17.27 6.26
C VAL A 290 15.17 15.77 6.14
N VAL A 291 16.08 15.41 5.23
CA VAL A 291 16.55 14.03 5.01
C VAL A 291 17.29 13.52 6.25
N GLY A 292 18.18 14.36 6.83
CA GLY A 292 18.93 14.00 8.03
C GLY A 292 18.02 13.69 9.21
N LEU A 293 16.98 14.50 9.43
CA LEU A 293 15.97 14.25 10.48
C LEU A 293 15.23 12.93 10.26
N ALA A 294 14.77 12.62 9.04
CA ALA A 294 14.10 11.35 8.74
C ALA A 294 15.01 10.16 9.05
N GLN A 295 16.29 10.23 8.64
CA GLN A 295 17.28 9.20 8.95
C GLN A 295 17.48 9.06 10.47
N ARG A 296 17.49 10.15 11.23
CA ARG A 296 17.62 10.08 12.69
C ARG A 296 16.38 9.49 13.36
N MET A 297 15.19 9.75 12.82
CA MET A 297 13.96 9.11 13.31
C MET A 297 14.03 7.59 13.11
N GLU A 298 14.55 7.12 11.97
CA GLU A 298 14.76 5.69 11.73
C GLU A 298 15.74 5.10 12.74
N GLN A 299 16.89 5.74 12.93
CA GLN A 299 17.91 5.26 13.86
C GLN A 299 17.42 5.19 15.32
N LEU A 300 16.53 6.11 15.71
CA LEU A 300 15.88 6.14 17.02
C LEU A 300 14.73 5.15 17.16
N ALA A 301 14.15 4.68 16.05
CA ALA A 301 12.98 3.83 16.08
C ALA A 301 13.29 2.47 16.73
N ASP A 302 12.33 2.00 17.53
CA ASP A 302 12.37 0.63 18.02
C ASP A 302 12.21 -0.37 16.86
N PRO A 303 12.73 -1.60 16.98
CA PRO A 303 12.64 -2.60 15.92
C PRO A 303 11.17 -2.89 15.56
N GLY A 304 10.85 -2.83 14.27
CA GLY A 304 9.50 -3.02 13.74
C GLY A 304 8.59 -1.80 13.86
N ARG A 305 9.10 -0.64 14.32
CA ARG A 305 8.32 0.59 14.51
C ARG A 305 8.72 1.68 13.52
N ALA A 306 7.81 2.64 13.34
CA ALA A 306 7.99 3.82 12.50
C ALA A 306 7.86 5.10 13.33
N TYR A 307 8.92 5.93 13.36
CA TYR A 307 8.92 7.18 14.12
C TYR A 307 8.81 8.39 13.20
N LEU A 308 8.12 9.42 13.69
CA LEU A 308 7.80 10.67 13.02
C LEU A 308 8.35 11.85 13.82
N THR A 309 8.78 12.90 13.13
CA THR A 309 8.96 14.21 13.77
C THR A 309 7.61 14.85 14.10
N GLU A 310 7.59 15.81 15.03
CA GLU A 310 6.41 16.63 15.34
C GLU A 310 5.80 17.29 14.11
N HIS A 311 6.61 17.76 13.17
CA HIS A 311 6.12 18.39 11.96
C HIS A 311 5.33 17.41 11.07
N THR A 312 5.85 16.20 10.86
CA THR A 312 5.10 15.15 10.13
C THR A 312 3.87 14.71 10.90
N ALA A 313 3.97 14.54 12.22
CA ALA A 313 2.84 14.19 13.07
C ALA A 313 1.70 15.21 12.96
N ALA A 314 2.01 16.51 12.89
CA ALA A 314 1.01 17.56 12.72
C ALA A 314 0.28 17.48 11.38
N LEU A 315 0.96 17.09 10.29
CA LEU A 315 0.37 16.96 8.95
C LEU A 315 -0.60 15.77 8.85
N VAL A 316 -0.43 14.76 9.70
CA VAL A 316 -1.20 13.51 9.65
C VAL A 316 -2.07 13.28 10.90
N SER A 317 -2.11 14.27 11.79
CA SER A 317 -2.88 14.21 13.03
C SER A 317 -4.36 13.95 12.76
N GLY A 318 -4.94 13.01 13.50
CA GLY A 318 -6.33 12.56 13.34
C GLY A 318 -6.51 11.44 12.30
N TYR A 319 -5.74 11.45 11.21
CA TYR A 319 -5.75 10.39 10.19
C TYR A 319 -5.06 9.11 10.65
N PHE A 320 -4.07 9.25 11.55
CA PHE A 320 -3.32 8.15 12.11
C PHE A 320 -3.33 8.20 13.63
N ARG A 321 -3.21 7.04 14.26
CA ARG A 321 -2.99 6.91 15.69
C ARG A 321 -1.51 7.07 15.96
N LEU A 322 -1.17 8.12 16.71
CA LEU A 322 0.19 8.50 17.04
C LEU A 322 0.39 8.45 18.56
N ARG A 323 1.50 7.87 19.00
CA ARG A 323 1.93 7.89 20.40
C ARG A 323 3.05 8.90 20.56
N ASP A 324 2.83 9.93 21.38
CA ASP A 324 3.88 10.90 21.74
C ASP A 324 4.92 10.21 22.63
N LEU A 325 6.18 10.18 22.16
CA LEU A 325 7.31 9.61 22.89
C LEU A 325 8.09 10.67 23.67
N GLY A 326 7.72 11.95 23.52
CA GLY A 326 8.38 13.08 24.17
C GLY A 326 9.54 13.67 23.38
N MET A 327 10.40 14.42 24.08
CA MET A 327 11.50 15.17 23.49
C MET A 327 12.80 14.35 23.45
N PHE A 328 13.44 14.28 22.28
CA PHE A 328 14.70 13.59 22.07
C PHE A 328 15.79 14.56 21.62
N ALA A 329 16.99 14.43 22.18
CA ALA A 329 18.17 15.12 21.68
C ALA A 329 18.66 14.42 20.39
N VAL A 330 18.56 15.10 19.26
CA VAL A 330 18.94 14.54 17.94
C VAL A 330 20.25 15.15 17.47
N LYS A 331 21.22 14.29 17.13
CA LYS A 331 22.53 14.74 16.63
C LYS A 331 22.36 15.59 15.37
N GLY A 332 22.91 16.82 15.40
CA GLY A 332 22.83 17.77 14.29
C GLY A 332 21.66 18.75 14.38
N VAL A 333 20.86 18.67 15.44
CA VAL A 333 19.77 19.60 15.76
C VAL A 333 20.09 20.27 17.08
N ARG A 334 19.90 21.60 17.16
CA ARG A 334 20.20 22.36 18.39
C ARG A 334 19.15 22.16 19.47
N GLU A 335 17.89 22.13 19.08
CA GLU A 335 16.75 21.96 19.98
C GLU A 335 16.30 20.49 19.99
N PRO A 336 15.87 19.96 21.15
CA PRO A 336 15.24 18.65 21.22
C PRO A 336 14.04 18.56 20.27
N VAL A 337 13.91 17.43 19.58
CA VAL A 337 12.82 17.17 18.65
C VAL A 337 11.78 16.31 19.37
N ARG A 338 10.51 16.70 19.32
CA ARG A 338 9.42 15.84 19.79
C ARG A 338 9.19 14.71 18.79
N VAL A 339 9.21 13.47 19.27
CA VAL A 339 9.11 12.26 18.44
C VAL A 339 7.78 11.57 18.70
N HIS A 340 7.14 11.09 17.64
CA HIS A 340 5.91 10.31 17.71
C HIS A 340 6.12 8.95 17.07
N GLU A 341 5.53 7.91 17.64
CA GLU A 341 5.40 6.62 16.99
C GLU A 341 4.10 6.56 16.18
N LEU A 342 4.20 6.05 14.96
CA LEU A 342 3.06 5.70 14.12
C LEU A 342 2.55 4.31 14.51
N GLU A 343 1.42 4.24 15.22
CA GLU A 343 0.88 2.97 15.74
C GLU A 343 -0.14 2.32 14.79
N GLY A 344 -0.84 3.12 13.99
CA GLY A 344 -1.89 2.59 13.13
C GLY A 344 -2.76 3.68 12.51
N VAL A 345 -3.86 3.26 11.92
CA VAL A 345 -4.85 4.14 11.32
C VAL A 345 -5.65 4.86 12.42
N GLY A 346 -5.98 6.13 12.18
CA GLY A 346 -6.74 6.97 13.08
C GLY A 346 -8.24 6.92 12.80
N ALA A 347 -9.01 7.60 13.65
CA ALA A 347 -10.46 7.64 13.55
C ALA A 347 -10.97 8.62 12.48
N LEU A 348 -10.20 9.68 12.16
CA LEU A 348 -10.62 10.67 11.17
C LEU A 348 -10.16 10.25 9.78
N ARG A 349 -11.02 10.45 8.79
CA ARG A 349 -10.81 9.97 7.42
C ARG A 349 -10.73 11.11 6.42
N THR A 350 -11.34 12.26 6.73
CA THR A 350 -11.36 13.41 5.80
C THR A 350 -10.68 14.65 6.35
N ARG A 351 -10.22 15.51 5.43
CA ARG A 351 -9.63 16.82 5.75
C ARG A 351 -10.62 17.75 6.46
N LEU A 352 -11.91 17.61 6.16
CA LEU A 352 -12.96 18.36 6.83
C LEU A 352 -13.06 17.97 8.30
N GLU A 353 -13.09 16.68 8.62
CA GLU A 353 -13.17 16.18 9.99
C GLU A 353 -11.97 16.64 10.84
N VAL A 354 -10.76 16.53 10.29
CA VAL A 354 -9.54 17.00 10.97
C VAL A 354 -9.62 18.50 11.23
N THR A 355 -10.01 19.29 10.24
CA THR A 355 -10.15 20.75 10.39
C THR A 355 -11.22 21.09 11.44
N ALA A 356 -12.36 20.40 11.40
CA ALA A 356 -13.45 20.59 12.35
C ALA A 356 -13.02 20.35 13.79
N ARG A 357 -12.25 19.28 14.03
CA ARG A 357 -11.79 18.90 15.37
C ARG A 357 -10.68 19.81 15.90
N VAL A 358 -9.73 20.19 15.05
CA VAL A 358 -8.53 20.92 15.50
C VAL A 358 -8.76 22.43 15.56
N ARG A 359 -9.41 23.01 14.54
CA ARG A 359 -9.51 24.48 14.38
C ARG A 359 -10.94 25.01 14.54
N GLY A 360 -11.93 24.11 14.55
CA GLY A 360 -13.32 24.49 14.33
C GLY A 360 -13.58 24.87 12.87
N LEU A 361 -14.81 24.70 12.43
CA LEU A 361 -15.21 25.11 11.08
C LEU A 361 -15.68 26.57 11.09
N SER A 362 -15.34 27.32 10.04
CA SER A 362 -15.90 28.64 9.84
C SER A 362 -17.42 28.57 9.68
N ARG A 363 -18.11 29.68 9.98
CA ARG A 363 -19.57 29.78 9.77
C ARG A 363 -19.91 29.45 8.33
N PHE A 364 -20.88 28.57 8.13
CA PHE A 364 -21.40 28.23 6.82
C PHE A 364 -22.32 29.35 6.33
N VAL A 365 -21.98 29.98 5.21
CA VAL A 365 -22.68 31.15 4.64
C VAL A 365 -22.73 31.06 3.11
N GLY A 366 -23.80 31.58 2.50
CA GLY A 366 -23.86 31.80 1.04
C GLY A 366 -24.08 30.54 0.20
N ARG A 367 -24.66 29.48 0.79
CA ARG A 367 -24.95 28.19 0.13
C ARG A 367 -26.40 27.73 0.38
N GLU A 368 -27.29 28.70 0.61
CA GLU A 368 -28.69 28.46 0.96
C GLU A 368 -29.45 27.79 -0.19
N ALA A 369 -29.14 28.15 -1.44
CA ALA A 369 -29.78 27.56 -2.62
C ALA A 369 -29.39 26.09 -2.83
N GLU A 370 -28.10 25.78 -2.71
CA GLU A 370 -27.58 24.42 -2.84
C GLU A 370 -28.11 23.52 -1.72
N MET A 371 -28.12 24.03 -0.49
CA MET A 371 -28.69 23.32 0.65
C MET A 371 -30.19 23.08 0.48
N ALA A 372 -30.95 24.08 0.00
CA ALA A 372 -32.38 23.92 -0.28
C ALA A 372 -32.66 22.84 -1.34
N ARG A 373 -31.77 22.68 -2.34
CA ARG A 373 -31.88 21.62 -3.35
C ARG A 373 -31.65 20.23 -2.75
N LEU A 374 -30.66 20.08 -1.87
CA LEU A 374 -30.42 18.83 -1.14
C LEU A 374 -31.58 18.50 -0.19
N ASP A 375 -32.07 19.49 0.56
CA ASP A 375 -33.24 19.34 1.44
C ASP A 375 -34.50 18.95 0.66
N ALA A 376 -34.70 19.52 -0.54
CA ALA A 376 -35.82 19.16 -1.42
C ALA A 376 -35.70 17.73 -1.96
N ALA A 377 -34.49 17.28 -2.32
CA ALA A 377 -34.24 15.88 -2.72
C ALA A 377 -34.55 14.92 -1.58
N LEU A 378 -34.07 15.21 -0.37
CA LEU A 378 -34.40 14.43 0.82
C LEU A 378 -35.91 14.40 1.10
N GLY A 379 -36.62 15.51 0.90
CA GLY A 379 -38.08 15.56 1.02
C GLY A 379 -38.79 14.58 0.08
N ARG A 380 -38.35 14.49 -1.19
CA ARG A 380 -38.89 13.53 -2.17
C ARG A 380 -38.54 12.09 -1.82
N THR A 381 -37.33 11.84 -1.32
CA THR A 381 -36.92 10.52 -0.84
C THR A 381 -37.74 10.05 0.35
N ILE A 382 -38.02 10.93 1.32
CA ILE A 382 -38.91 10.61 2.45
C ILE A 382 -40.32 10.25 1.95
N ALA A 383 -40.79 10.91 0.89
CA ALA A 383 -42.07 10.60 0.25
C ALA A 383 -42.06 9.28 -0.56
N GLY A 384 -40.93 8.57 -0.67
CA GLY A 384 -40.81 7.29 -1.37
C GLY A 384 -40.15 7.36 -2.76
N SER A 385 -39.69 8.53 -3.19
CA SER A 385 -39.00 8.71 -4.47
C SER A 385 -37.49 8.83 -4.23
N GLY A 386 -36.80 7.70 -4.29
CA GLY A 386 -35.34 7.65 -4.20
C GLY A 386 -34.69 8.46 -5.32
N GLU A 387 -33.59 9.13 -4.99
CA GLU A 387 -32.91 10.04 -5.91
C GLU A 387 -31.40 9.94 -5.79
N VAL A 388 -30.71 10.26 -6.89
CA VAL A 388 -29.26 10.39 -6.93
C VAL A 388 -28.89 11.84 -7.17
N VAL A 389 -28.09 12.43 -6.27
CA VAL A 389 -27.62 13.81 -6.39
C VAL A 389 -26.11 13.83 -6.54
N GLY A 390 -25.62 14.35 -7.66
CA GLY A 390 -24.20 14.58 -7.90
C GLY A 390 -23.79 15.99 -7.50
N VAL A 391 -22.92 16.13 -6.51
CA VAL A 391 -22.31 17.40 -6.09
C VAL A 391 -20.99 17.57 -6.84
N VAL A 392 -20.95 18.53 -7.77
CA VAL A 392 -19.85 18.69 -8.73
C VAL A 392 -19.24 20.07 -8.62
N GLY A 393 -17.92 20.16 -8.69
CA GLY A 393 -17.21 21.43 -8.62
C GLY A 393 -15.70 21.25 -8.46
N GLU A 394 -14.95 22.34 -8.61
CA GLU A 394 -13.49 22.31 -8.55
C GLU A 394 -12.94 21.96 -7.16
N PRO A 395 -11.67 21.50 -7.06
CA PRO A 395 -11.00 21.32 -5.76
C PRO A 395 -11.05 22.61 -4.93
N GLY A 396 -11.33 22.49 -3.63
CA GLY A 396 -11.33 23.64 -2.71
C GLY A 396 -12.60 24.50 -2.68
N VAL A 397 -13.56 24.31 -3.60
CA VAL A 397 -14.80 25.13 -3.68
C VAL A 397 -15.78 24.93 -2.52
N GLY A 398 -15.53 23.93 -1.65
CA GLY A 398 -16.33 23.66 -0.45
C GLY A 398 -17.34 22.52 -0.56
N LYS A 399 -17.23 21.62 -1.55
CA LYS A 399 -18.14 20.46 -1.72
C LYS A 399 -18.30 19.61 -0.45
N SER A 400 -17.18 19.19 0.15
CA SER A 400 -17.22 18.41 1.40
C SER A 400 -17.83 19.20 2.56
N ARG A 401 -17.63 20.52 2.62
CA ARG A 401 -18.27 21.37 3.63
C ARG A 401 -19.78 21.39 3.47
N LEU A 402 -20.28 21.54 2.24
CA LEU A 402 -21.71 21.47 1.91
C LEU A 402 -22.29 20.09 2.27
N CYS A 403 -21.62 19.01 1.88
CA CYS A 403 -22.05 17.64 2.18
C CYS A 403 -22.07 17.39 3.69
N GLY A 404 -21.04 17.83 4.42
CA GLY A 404 -20.98 17.70 5.89
C GLY A 404 -22.11 18.45 6.59
N GLU A 405 -22.42 19.68 6.19
CA GLU A 405 -23.56 20.45 6.73
C GLU A 405 -24.90 19.77 6.43
N PHE A 406 -25.05 19.19 5.24
CA PHE A 406 -26.24 18.42 4.88
C PHE A 406 -26.38 17.14 5.72
N VAL A 407 -25.29 16.42 5.95
CA VAL A 407 -25.25 15.23 6.81
C VAL A 407 -25.67 15.56 8.25
N GLU A 408 -25.14 16.63 8.83
CA GLU A 408 -25.52 17.06 10.19
C GLU A 408 -27.00 17.43 10.28
N ARG A 409 -27.57 18.07 9.24
CA ARG A 409 -29.01 18.31 9.16
C ARG A 409 -29.82 17.02 9.07
N CYS A 410 -29.37 16.04 8.28
CA CYS A 410 -30.01 14.74 8.17
C CYS A 410 -30.04 14.02 9.52
N ARG A 411 -28.90 13.98 10.23
CA ARG A 411 -28.78 13.39 11.57
C ARG A 411 -29.70 14.06 12.58
N THR A 412 -29.77 15.40 12.57
CA THR A 412 -30.66 16.17 13.44
C THR A 412 -32.14 15.86 13.19
N ARG A 413 -32.49 15.48 11.96
CA ARG A 413 -33.85 15.05 11.57
C ARG A 413 -34.11 13.56 11.80
N GLY A 414 -33.16 12.82 12.39
CA GLY A 414 -33.27 11.38 12.64
C GLY A 414 -33.15 10.52 11.38
N VAL A 415 -32.62 11.07 10.28
CA VAL A 415 -32.38 10.31 9.04
C VAL A 415 -31.04 9.59 9.16
N ALA A 416 -31.02 8.29 8.89
CA ALA A 416 -29.78 7.52 8.90
C ALA A 416 -28.84 7.97 7.78
N VAL A 417 -27.55 8.11 8.07
CA VAL A 417 -26.53 8.51 7.10
C VAL A 417 -25.37 7.51 7.12
N TYR A 418 -25.02 7.00 5.94
CA TYR A 418 -23.89 6.10 5.73
C TYR A 418 -22.89 6.78 4.79
N GLN A 419 -21.62 6.82 5.18
CA GLN A 419 -20.58 7.57 4.46
C GLN A 419 -19.45 6.67 4.00
N GLY A 420 -18.95 6.90 2.79
CA GLY A 420 -17.71 6.34 2.27
C GLY A 420 -16.88 7.42 1.57
N HIS A 421 -15.56 7.39 1.72
CA HIS A 421 -14.70 8.46 1.21
C HIS A 421 -13.62 7.91 0.29
N GLY A 422 -13.44 8.57 -0.84
CA GLY A 422 -12.29 8.36 -1.72
C GLY A 422 -11.08 9.05 -1.13
N VAL A 423 -10.01 8.29 -0.92
CA VAL A 423 -8.70 8.86 -0.53
C VAL A 423 -7.79 8.84 -1.75
N ALA A 424 -6.90 9.82 -1.90
CA ALA A 424 -6.13 9.97 -3.14
C ALA A 424 -5.18 8.79 -3.44
N HIS A 425 -4.86 7.98 -2.44
CA HIS A 425 -4.12 6.72 -2.53
C HIS A 425 -5.03 5.47 -2.50
N GLY A 426 -6.35 5.67 -2.46
CA GLY A 426 -7.38 4.63 -2.32
C GLY A 426 -7.50 3.72 -3.52
N LYS A 427 -7.07 4.17 -4.72
CA LYS A 427 -7.00 3.32 -5.93
C LYS A 427 -6.10 2.08 -5.77
N LEU A 428 -5.24 2.07 -4.74
CA LEU A 428 -4.24 1.04 -4.50
C LEU A 428 -4.65 0.05 -3.39
N VAL A 429 -5.76 0.34 -2.69
CA VAL A 429 -6.41 -0.57 -1.73
C VAL A 429 -7.80 -0.87 -2.28
N PRO A 430 -7.99 -2.05 -2.92
CA PRO A 430 -9.25 -2.39 -3.57
C PRO A 430 -10.44 -2.21 -2.63
N PHE A 431 -11.49 -1.58 -3.13
CA PHE A 431 -12.75 -1.42 -2.41
C PHE A 431 -12.69 -0.58 -1.13
N LEU A 432 -11.61 0.17 -0.85
CA LEU A 432 -11.47 0.90 0.41
C LEU A 432 -12.67 1.79 0.76
N PRO A 433 -13.20 2.64 -0.15
CA PRO A 433 -14.39 3.46 0.15
C PRO A 433 -15.63 2.61 0.48
N MET A 434 -15.76 1.43 -0.14
CA MET A 434 -16.87 0.51 0.09
C MET A 434 -16.73 -0.24 1.42
N LEU A 435 -15.51 -0.65 1.77
CA LEU A 435 -15.23 -1.25 3.08
C LEU A 435 -15.53 -0.27 4.20
N GLU A 436 -15.18 1.02 4.03
CA GLU A 436 -15.54 2.06 4.99
C GLU A 436 -17.05 2.27 5.09
N LEU A 437 -17.74 2.38 3.95
CA LEU A 437 -19.20 2.50 3.89
C LEU A 437 -19.88 1.35 4.64
N PHE A 438 -19.46 0.11 4.37
CA PHE A 438 -20.07 -1.06 5.00
C PHE A 438 -19.70 -1.20 6.47
N ARG A 439 -18.45 -0.89 6.88
CA ARG A 439 -18.10 -0.87 8.31
C ARG A 439 -18.92 0.16 9.07
N ASN A 440 -19.12 1.34 8.51
CA ASN A 440 -20.01 2.36 9.06
C ASN A 440 -21.45 1.84 9.15
N TYR A 441 -21.95 1.25 8.06
CA TYR A 441 -23.26 0.63 8.03
C TYR A 441 -23.43 -0.46 9.10
N TYR A 442 -22.46 -1.34 9.33
CA TYR A 442 -22.56 -2.40 10.33
C TYR A 442 -22.20 -1.94 11.76
N GLY A 443 -21.72 -0.71 11.93
CA GLY A 443 -21.25 -0.21 13.22
C GLY A 443 -20.00 -0.94 13.73
N ILE A 444 -19.14 -1.38 12.81
CA ILE A 444 -17.86 -2.03 13.12
C ILE A 444 -16.83 -0.93 13.43
N THR A 445 -16.20 -1.07 14.58
CA THR A 445 -15.18 -0.16 15.12
C THR A 445 -13.85 -0.88 15.26
N GLU A 446 -12.76 -0.13 15.45
CA GLU A 446 -11.42 -0.71 15.65
C GLU A 446 -11.28 -1.52 16.96
N GLN A 447 -12.23 -1.40 17.88
CA GLN A 447 -12.26 -2.15 19.14
C GLN A 447 -12.96 -3.50 18.99
N ASP A 448 -13.68 -3.72 17.89
CA ASP A 448 -14.40 -4.96 17.66
C ASP A 448 -13.43 -6.04 17.18
N GLY A 449 -13.30 -7.12 17.95
CA GLY A 449 -12.69 -8.34 17.45
C GLY A 449 -13.54 -8.97 16.34
N GLU A 450 -12.95 -9.87 15.56
CA GLU A 450 -13.62 -10.48 14.40
C GLU A 450 -14.98 -11.11 14.74
N ARG A 451 -15.10 -11.78 15.89
CA ARG A 451 -16.34 -12.39 16.35
C ARG A 451 -17.45 -11.34 16.55
N THR A 452 -17.15 -10.26 17.28
CA THR A 452 -18.11 -9.17 17.51
C THR A 452 -18.51 -8.50 16.20
N ALA A 453 -17.55 -8.30 15.29
CA ALA A 453 -17.83 -7.76 13.97
C ALA A 453 -18.78 -8.68 13.16
N ARG A 454 -18.54 -10.00 13.17
CA ARG A 454 -19.43 -10.99 12.52
C ARG A 454 -20.85 -10.97 13.12
N GLU A 455 -20.96 -10.90 14.45
CA GLU A 455 -22.25 -10.82 15.15
C GLU A 455 -23.04 -9.55 14.76
N LYS A 456 -22.37 -8.39 14.67
CA LYS A 456 -22.99 -7.13 14.22
C LYS A 456 -23.51 -7.20 12.78
N VAL A 457 -22.70 -7.76 11.88
CA VAL A 457 -23.07 -7.94 10.46
C VAL A 457 -24.27 -8.89 10.33
N ALA A 458 -24.19 -10.06 10.98
CA ALA A 458 -25.27 -11.04 10.95
C ALA A 458 -26.56 -10.47 11.55
N GLY A 459 -26.48 -9.81 12.71
CA GLY A 459 -27.62 -9.19 13.36
C GLY A 459 -28.32 -8.18 12.45
N ARG A 460 -27.57 -7.25 11.83
CA ARG A 460 -28.17 -6.25 10.94
C ARG A 460 -28.82 -6.86 9.70
N LEU A 461 -28.19 -7.85 9.06
CA LEU A 461 -28.73 -8.44 7.83
C LEU A 461 -29.94 -9.34 8.10
N LEU A 462 -29.87 -10.19 9.13
CA LEU A 462 -30.96 -11.10 9.46
C LEU A 462 -32.20 -10.39 10.02
N LEU A 463 -32.04 -9.19 10.60
CA LEU A 463 -33.17 -8.33 10.96
C LEU A 463 -33.90 -7.75 9.74
N LEU A 464 -33.24 -7.64 8.58
CA LEU A 464 -33.89 -7.21 7.35
C LEU A 464 -34.65 -8.37 6.69
N ASP A 465 -33.99 -9.53 6.58
CA ASP A 465 -34.54 -10.74 5.97
C ASP A 465 -33.67 -11.96 6.35
N ASP A 466 -34.28 -13.07 6.80
CA ASP A 466 -33.54 -14.30 7.12
C ASP A 466 -32.88 -14.92 5.88
N ALA A 467 -33.35 -14.59 4.68
CA ALA A 467 -32.75 -15.01 3.41
C ALA A 467 -31.31 -14.47 3.20
N PHE A 468 -30.84 -13.53 4.02
CA PHE A 468 -29.43 -13.11 3.99
C PHE A 468 -28.48 -14.08 4.69
N ARG A 469 -29.00 -15.09 5.42
CA ARG A 469 -28.19 -16.09 6.14
C ARG A 469 -27.19 -16.82 5.24
N GLU A 470 -27.58 -17.09 3.99
CA GLU A 470 -26.72 -17.75 3.01
C GLU A 470 -25.64 -16.83 2.43
N THR A 471 -25.82 -15.50 2.54
CA THR A 471 -24.89 -14.50 2.01
C THR A 471 -23.78 -14.13 3.00
N LEU A 472 -23.98 -14.42 4.29
CA LEU A 472 -23.06 -14.03 5.37
C LEU A 472 -21.61 -14.45 5.13
N PRO A 473 -21.29 -15.69 4.70
CA PRO A 473 -19.90 -16.08 4.46
C PRO A 473 -19.18 -15.18 3.45
N LEU A 474 -19.88 -14.78 2.39
CA LEU A 474 -19.32 -13.90 1.35
C LEU A 474 -19.14 -12.47 1.86
N VAL A 475 -20.07 -11.95 2.68
CA VAL A 475 -19.95 -10.62 3.28
C VAL A 475 -18.81 -10.56 4.29
N PHE A 476 -18.66 -11.60 5.13
CA PHE A 476 -17.56 -11.69 6.10
C PHE A 476 -16.21 -11.69 5.39
N ASP A 477 -16.09 -12.48 4.33
CA ASP A 477 -14.88 -12.56 3.52
C ASP A 477 -14.56 -11.24 2.83
N PHE A 478 -15.57 -10.54 2.29
CA PHE A 478 -15.38 -9.22 1.71
C PHE A 478 -14.89 -8.19 2.73
N LEU A 479 -15.39 -8.23 3.98
CA LEU A 479 -15.00 -7.31 5.05
C LEU A 479 -13.67 -7.66 5.74
N GLY A 480 -13.07 -8.81 5.38
CA GLY A 480 -11.83 -9.32 5.99
C GLY A 480 -12.03 -9.90 7.39
N ILE A 481 -13.21 -10.44 7.69
CA ILE A 481 -13.58 -11.06 8.98
C ILE A 481 -14.10 -12.49 8.78
N SER A 482 -13.52 -13.23 7.82
CA SER A 482 -13.94 -14.56 7.40
C SER A 482 -14.17 -15.51 8.57
N ASP A 483 -15.24 -16.30 8.50
CA ASP A 483 -15.55 -17.32 9.49
C ASP A 483 -14.81 -18.64 9.15
N PRO A 484 -13.87 -19.11 10.00
CA PRO A 484 -13.14 -20.36 9.73
C PRO A 484 -14.06 -21.59 9.67
N ASP A 485 -15.14 -21.58 10.45
CA ASP A 485 -16.08 -22.71 10.52
C ASP A 485 -17.07 -22.71 9.34
N ARG A 486 -17.23 -21.55 8.69
CA ARG A 486 -18.12 -21.36 7.54
C ARG A 486 -17.48 -20.49 6.46
N PRO A 487 -16.47 -21.02 5.74
CA PRO A 487 -15.73 -20.23 4.75
C PRO A 487 -16.62 -19.81 3.58
N ALA A 488 -16.24 -18.70 2.94
CA ALA A 488 -16.90 -18.27 1.71
C ALA A 488 -16.74 -19.33 0.61
N PRO A 489 -17.77 -19.52 -0.24
CA PRO A 489 -17.67 -20.44 -1.36
C PRO A 489 -16.57 -19.98 -2.32
N ARG A 490 -15.79 -20.92 -2.85
CA ARG A 490 -14.83 -20.64 -3.92
C ARG A 490 -15.60 -20.28 -5.18
N MET A 491 -15.27 -19.13 -5.74
CA MET A 491 -15.92 -18.58 -6.94
C MET A 491 -14.86 -17.90 -7.80
N ASP A 492 -15.13 -17.79 -9.10
CA ASP A 492 -14.37 -16.89 -9.94
C ASP A 492 -14.58 -15.42 -9.50
N PRO A 493 -13.61 -14.54 -9.75
CA PRO A 493 -13.68 -13.14 -9.29
C PRO A 493 -14.91 -12.38 -9.80
N GLU A 494 -15.33 -12.63 -11.04
CA GLU A 494 -16.45 -11.93 -11.67
C GLU A 494 -17.79 -12.35 -11.04
N ALA A 495 -18.02 -13.65 -10.86
CA ALA A 495 -19.19 -14.15 -10.17
C ALA A 495 -19.24 -13.72 -8.70
N ARG A 496 -18.07 -13.63 -8.03
CA ARG A 496 -17.97 -13.08 -6.66
C ARG A 496 -18.43 -11.62 -6.63
N GLN A 497 -17.96 -10.80 -7.57
CA GLN A 497 -18.34 -9.39 -7.68
C GLN A 497 -19.84 -9.23 -7.99
N CYS A 498 -20.37 -9.96 -8.97
CA CYS A 498 -21.80 -9.97 -9.30
C CYS A 498 -22.67 -10.35 -8.10
N ARG A 499 -22.26 -11.35 -7.30
CA ARG A 499 -22.96 -11.72 -6.07
C ARG A 499 -22.93 -10.62 -5.01
N LEU A 500 -21.78 -9.98 -4.79
CA LEU A 500 -21.66 -8.87 -3.86
C LEU A 500 -22.56 -7.69 -4.26
N HIS A 501 -22.58 -7.30 -5.54
CA HIS A 501 -23.46 -6.25 -6.03
C HIS A 501 -24.94 -6.62 -5.83
N GLY A 502 -25.31 -7.87 -6.10
CA GLY A 502 -26.67 -8.38 -5.85
C GLY A 502 -27.06 -8.35 -4.37
N ILE A 503 -26.13 -8.65 -3.46
CA ILE A 503 -26.36 -8.52 -2.01
C ILE A 503 -26.62 -7.06 -1.64
N VAL A 504 -25.79 -6.13 -2.11
CA VAL A 504 -25.93 -4.69 -1.82
C VAL A 504 -27.28 -4.16 -2.29
N LYS A 505 -27.69 -4.50 -3.53
CA LYS A 505 -29.00 -4.12 -4.07
C LYS A 505 -30.14 -4.63 -3.19
N ARG A 506 -30.12 -5.91 -2.81
CA ARG A 506 -31.12 -6.50 -1.92
C ARG A 506 -31.15 -5.83 -0.55
N VAL A 507 -29.99 -5.48 0.02
CA VAL A 507 -29.90 -4.80 1.32
C VAL A 507 -30.54 -3.43 1.25
N ILE A 508 -30.28 -2.66 0.19
CA ILE A 508 -30.88 -1.35 -0.04
C ILE A 508 -32.41 -1.45 -0.17
N GLU A 509 -32.88 -2.34 -1.04
CA GLU A 509 -34.31 -2.54 -1.27
C GLU A 509 -35.03 -2.96 0.02
N ALA A 510 -34.46 -3.92 0.76
CA ALA A 510 -35.03 -4.40 2.02
C ALA A 510 -35.06 -3.29 3.08
N ARG A 511 -33.93 -2.57 3.25
CA ARG A 511 -33.81 -1.52 4.26
C ARG A 511 -34.75 -0.35 4.02
N SER A 512 -34.93 0.03 2.75
CA SER A 512 -35.78 1.16 2.38
C SER A 512 -37.26 0.99 2.76
N ARG A 513 -37.68 -0.24 3.06
CA ARG A 513 -39.03 -0.54 3.56
C ARG A 513 -39.22 -0.10 5.01
N PHE A 514 -38.14 -0.04 5.78
CA PHE A 514 -38.14 0.25 7.21
C PHE A 514 -37.79 1.71 7.51
N GLU A 515 -36.85 2.29 6.79
CA GLU A 515 -36.38 3.66 7.04
C GLU A 515 -35.98 4.40 5.76
N THR A 516 -35.95 5.72 5.86
CA THR A 516 -35.28 6.58 4.89
C THR A 516 -33.81 6.72 5.28
N ALA A 517 -32.89 6.60 4.33
CA ALA A 517 -31.48 6.79 4.60
C ALA A 517 -30.75 7.56 3.47
N VAL A 518 -29.65 8.20 3.86
CA VAL A 518 -28.74 8.88 2.95
C VAL A 518 -27.45 8.08 2.85
N ILE A 519 -27.01 7.80 1.62
CA ILE A 519 -25.68 7.28 1.33
C ILE A 519 -24.87 8.45 0.75
N LEU A 520 -23.81 8.86 1.43
CA LEU A 520 -22.89 9.88 0.93
C LEU A 520 -21.57 9.23 0.54
N LEU A 521 -21.21 9.35 -0.74
CA LEU A 521 -19.90 8.94 -1.24
C LEU A 521 -19.13 10.18 -1.69
N GLU A 522 -17.97 10.39 -1.08
CA GLU A 522 -17.13 11.55 -1.38
C GLU A 522 -15.93 11.21 -2.25
N ASP A 523 -15.54 12.17 -3.07
CA ASP A 523 -14.35 12.14 -3.91
C ASP A 523 -14.27 10.92 -4.86
N LEU A 524 -15.35 10.65 -5.61
CA LEU A 524 -15.45 9.48 -6.51
C LEU A 524 -14.31 9.41 -7.56
N HIS A 525 -13.70 10.54 -7.92
CA HIS A 525 -12.54 10.59 -8.81
C HIS A 525 -11.31 9.79 -8.29
N TRP A 526 -11.30 9.46 -6.99
CA TRP A 526 -10.30 8.60 -6.36
C TRP A 526 -10.69 7.13 -6.21
N PHE A 527 -11.89 6.73 -6.66
CA PHE A 527 -12.32 5.33 -6.52
C PHE A 527 -11.54 4.42 -7.48
N ASP A 528 -11.33 3.16 -7.07
CA ASP A 528 -10.86 2.10 -7.95
C ASP A 528 -12.03 1.54 -8.78
N ALA A 529 -11.72 0.85 -9.89
CA ALA A 529 -12.74 0.30 -10.80
C ALA A 529 -13.72 -0.66 -10.11
N GLY A 530 -13.25 -1.39 -9.08
CA GLY A 530 -14.10 -2.26 -8.28
C GLY A 530 -15.09 -1.45 -7.44
N SER A 531 -14.63 -0.39 -6.77
CA SER A 531 -15.50 0.54 -6.04
C SER A 531 -16.47 1.28 -6.96
N GLU A 532 -16.05 1.70 -8.16
CA GLU A 532 -16.93 2.34 -9.15
C GLU A 532 -18.09 1.42 -9.55
N ALA A 533 -17.82 0.12 -9.76
CA ALA A 533 -18.87 -0.84 -10.07
C ALA A 533 -19.87 -1.05 -8.91
N PHE A 534 -19.43 -0.89 -7.65
CA PHE A 534 -20.35 -0.83 -6.51
C PHE A 534 -21.19 0.45 -6.53
N VAL A 535 -20.63 1.60 -6.90
CA VAL A 535 -21.40 2.85 -7.07
C VAL A 535 -22.50 2.66 -8.09
N ASP A 536 -22.22 2.03 -9.23
CA ASP A 536 -23.22 1.71 -10.24
C ASP A 536 -24.36 0.87 -9.65
N ALA A 537 -24.03 -0.18 -8.90
CA ALA A 537 -25.02 -1.03 -8.22
C ALA A 537 -25.84 -0.28 -7.16
N LEU A 538 -25.22 0.65 -6.42
CA LEU A 538 -25.90 1.51 -5.43
C LEU A 538 -26.89 2.47 -6.11
N VAL A 539 -26.45 3.11 -7.20
CA VAL A 539 -27.30 4.01 -7.99
C VAL A 539 -28.47 3.26 -8.60
N ASP A 540 -28.22 2.09 -9.19
CA ASP A 540 -29.27 1.24 -9.76
C ASP A 540 -30.30 0.79 -8.71
N ALA A 541 -29.85 0.50 -7.49
CA ALA A 541 -30.71 0.12 -6.37
C ALA A 541 -31.46 1.31 -5.73
N THR A 542 -31.05 2.55 -6.01
CA THR A 542 -31.67 3.75 -5.41
C THR A 542 -33.06 3.99 -5.98
N ALA A 543 -33.25 3.72 -7.27
CA ALA A 543 -34.53 3.93 -7.95
C ALA A 543 -35.67 3.14 -7.28
N GLY A 544 -36.77 3.81 -6.95
CA GLY A 544 -37.94 3.18 -6.33
C GLY A 544 -37.80 2.85 -4.84
N THR A 545 -36.74 3.35 -4.17
CA THR A 545 -36.51 3.16 -2.73
C THR A 545 -36.64 4.46 -1.95
N ARG A 546 -36.59 4.40 -0.62
CA ARG A 546 -36.42 5.55 0.28
C ARG A 546 -34.94 5.87 0.55
N MET A 547 -34.09 5.73 -0.47
CA MET A 547 -32.67 6.05 -0.37
C MET A 547 -32.35 7.34 -1.14
N LEU A 548 -31.55 8.20 -0.53
CA LEU A 548 -30.94 9.35 -1.19
C LEU A 548 -29.45 9.08 -1.33
N THR A 549 -28.97 8.94 -2.56
CA THR A 549 -27.56 8.71 -2.84
C THR A 549 -26.91 10.03 -3.26
N VAL A 550 -26.04 10.57 -2.42
CA VAL A 550 -25.29 11.80 -2.68
C VAL A 550 -23.87 11.45 -3.06
N LEU A 551 -23.43 11.90 -4.24
CA LEU A 551 -22.13 11.57 -4.81
C LEU A 551 -21.34 12.86 -5.03
N ASN A 552 -20.18 13.02 -4.39
CA ASN A 552 -19.32 14.19 -4.53
C ASN A 552 -18.12 13.87 -5.44
N PHE A 553 -17.94 14.65 -6.52
CA PHE A 553 -16.85 14.43 -7.49
C PHE A 553 -16.40 15.72 -8.19
N ARG A 554 -15.30 15.61 -8.94
CA ARG A 554 -14.76 16.71 -9.75
C ARG A 554 -15.33 16.66 -11.19
N PRO A 555 -15.35 17.77 -11.93
CA PRO A 555 -15.98 17.84 -13.26
C PRO A 555 -15.45 16.82 -14.28
N GLU A 556 -14.20 16.38 -14.15
CA GLU A 556 -13.58 15.37 -15.00
C GLU A 556 -14.10 13.95 -14.80
N TYR A 557 -14.79 13.67 -13.69
CA TYR A 557 -15.36 12.35 -13.44
C TYR A 557 -16.59 12.11 -14.33
N GLN A 558 -16.66 10.94 -14.95
CA GLN A 558 -17.72 10.56 -15.88
C GLN A 558 -18.20 9.16 -15.55
N ALA A 559 -19.52 8.96 -15.54
CA ALA A 559 -20.13 7.66 -15.31
C ALA A 559 -21.44 7.51 -16.10
N ALA A 560 -21.79 6.27 -16.45
CA ALA A 560 -22.96 5.99 -17.28
C ALA A 560 -24.28 6.41 -16.60
N TRP A 561 -24.38 6.26 -15.27
CA TRP A 561 -25.57 6.61 -14.51
C TRP A 561 -25.89 8.11 -14.49
N MET A 562 -24.96 8.98 -14.89
CA MET A 562 -25.20 10.43 -14.98
C MET A 562 -26.26 10.78 -16.05
N GLN A 563 -26.57 9.86 -16.95
CA GLN A 563 -27.61 10.04 -17.97
C GLN A 563 -29.00 9.57 -17.53
N ARG A 564 -29.14 9.06 -16.29
CA ARG A 564 -30.41 8.54 -15.79
C ARG A 564 -31.41 9.64 -15.40
N PRO A 565 -32.72 9.39 -15.50
CA PRO A 565 -33.74 10.40 -15.19
C PRO A 565 -33.83 10.76 -13.69
N ASP A 566 -33.43 9.85 -12.81
CA ASP A 566 -33.38 9.97 -11.35
C ASP A 566 -32.09 10.63 -10.82
N TYR A 567 -31.17 11.00 -11.73
CA TYR A 567 -29.98 11.77 -11.42
C TYR A 567 -30.25 13.27 -11.49
N ARG A 568 -29.70 14.01 -10.51
CA ARG A 568 -29.72 15.47 -10.46
C ARG A 568 -28.33 16.00 -10.15
N GLN A 569 -27.82 16.87 -11.01
CA GLN A 569 -26.53 17.53 -10.78
C GLN A 569 -26.70 18.84 -10.01
N LEU A 570 -25.87 19.02 -8.99
CA LEU A 570 -25.71 20.22 -8.20
C LEU A 570 -24.27 20.75 -8.40
N ALA A 571 -24.13 21.79 -9.20
CA ALA A 571 -22.85 22.49 -9.37
C ALA A 571 -22.58 23.40 -8.16
N VAL A 572 -21.34 23.43 -7.68
CA VAL A 572 -20.89 24.12 -6.46
C VAL A 572 -19.71 25.03 -6.74
#